data_AF-A0A2N1ICT5-F1
#
_entry.id   AF-A0A2N1ICT5-F1
#
_cell.length_a   1.000
_cell.length_b   1.000
_cell.length_c   1.000
_cell.angle_alpha   90.00
_cell.angle_beta   90.00
_cell.angle_gamma   90.00
#
_symmetry.space_group_name_H-M   'P 1'
#
loop_
_entity.id
_entity.type
_entity.pdbx_description
1 polymer ?
#
loop_
_entity_poly.entity_id
_entity_poly.type
_entity_poly.pdbx_seq_one_letter_code
_entity_poly.pdbx_strand_id
1 'polypeptide(L)'
;MNKHIKLAFMVAPILAIVGFIGADLYEENEASQDKIVQLVPEGHCDIANKSCVLISGEFKINVSDEAGVTEVNSTFPLDSATLFLVNKSDKMTPYPLGMKKSPYYWRSNTPLSGLLANKGDSYKLRLIVKIKGGQYIGEFYTQTVQ
;
A
#
# COMPACT_ATOMS: atom_id res chain seq x y z
N MET A 1 -18.29 26.74 -52.08
CA MET A 1 -17.82 25.95 -50.92
C MET A 1 -17.75 24.48 -51.31
N ASN A 2 -16.56 23.88 -51.23
CA ASN A 2 -16.31 22.51 -51.72
C ASN A 2 -17.01 21.47 -50.83
N LYS A 3 -17.47 20.34 -51.39
CA LYS A 3 -18.28 19.32 -50.67
C LYS A 3 -17.62 18.85 -49.37
N HIS A 4 -16.28 18.78 -49.35
CA HIS A 4 -15.48 18.41 -48.20
C HIS A 4 -15.53 19.44 -47.05
N ILE A 5 -15.58 20.74 -47.35
CA ILE A 5 -15.62 21.81 -46.33
C ILE A 5 -16.98 21.79 -45.62
N LYS A 6 -18.08 21.60 -46.35
CA LYS A 6 -19.42 21.46 -45.75
C LYS A 6 -19.51 20.27 -44.79
N LEU A 7 -18.92 19.14 -45.18
CA LEU A 7 -18.93 17.93 -44.35
C LEU A 7 -18.06 18.11 -43.09
N ALA A 8 -16.86 18.69 -43.24
CA ALA A 8 -15.98 18.96 -42.12
C ALA A 8 -16.64 19.87 -41.07
N PHE A 9 -17.32 20.95 -41.48
CA PHE A 9 -18.02 21.85 -40.57
C PHE A 9 -19.23 21.20 -39.85
N MET A 10 -19.82 20.14 -40.41
CA MET A 10 -20.93 19.42 -39.77
C MET A 10 -20.43 18.36 -38.78
N VAL A 11 -19.32 17.69 -39.09
CA VAL A 11 -18.82 16.53 -38.33
C VAL A 11 -17.82 16.95 -37.24
N ALA A 12 -17.02 17.99 -37.48
CA ALA A 12 -16.02 18.46 -36.52
C ALA A 12 -16.59 18.89 -35.16
N PRO A 13 -17.74 19.58 -35.04
CA PRO A 13 -18.29 19.94 -33.73
C PRO A 13 -18.69 18.72 -32.90
N ILE A 14 -19.25 17.69 -33.55
CA ILE A 14 -19.66 16.45 -32.87
C ILE A 14 -18.44 15.68 -32.38
N LEU A 15 -17.42 15.54 -33.24
CA LEU A 15 -16.14 14.92 -32.87
C LEU A 15 -15.43 15.68 -31.75
N ALA A 16 -15.50 17.02 -31.73
CA ALA A 16 -14.90 17.82 -30.67
C ALA A 16 -15.59 17.57 -29.32
N ILE A 17 -16.92 17.50 -29.29
CA ILE A 17 -17.67 17.22 -28.05
C ILE A 17 -17.41 15.79 -27.56
N VAL A 18 -17.51 14.81 -28.46
CA VAL A 18 -17.27 13.39 -28.11
C VAL A 18 -15.81 13.17 -27.70
N GLY A 19 -14.87 13.82 -28.38
CA GLY A 19 -13.45 13.77 -28.04
C GLY A 19 -13.16 14.39 -26.67
N PHE A 20 -13.80 15.51 -26.33
CA PHE A 20 -13.66 16.13 -25.01
C PHE A 20 -14.19 15.23 -23.88
N ILE A 21 -15.40 14.69 -24.03
CA ILE A 21 -16.00 13.77 -23.05
C ILE A 21 -15.16 12.48 -22.94
N GLY A 22 -14.69 11.94 -24.06
CA GLY A 22 -13.85 10.74 -24.07
C GLY A 22 -12.50 10.96 -23.38
N ALA A 23 -11.89 12.14 -23.55
CA ALA A 23 -10.66 12.50 -22.85
C ALA A 23 -10.88 12.63 -21.34
N ASP A 24 -11.97 13.29 -20.93
CA ASP A 24 -12.35 13.45 -19.51
C ASP A 24 -12.57 12.09 -18.83
N LEU A 25 -13.32 11.19 -19.48
CA LEU A 25 -13.53 9.82 -19.00
C LEU A 25 -12.23 8.99 -18.96
N TYR A 26 -11.32 9.22 -19.90
CA TYR A 26 -10.02 8.53 -19.92
C TYR A 26 -9.12 8.99 -18.78
N GLU A 27 -9.05 10.29 -18.51
CA GLU A 27 -8.29 10.86 -17.39
C GLU A 27 -8.88 10.41 -16.04
N GLU A 28 -10.20 10.41 -15.88
CA GLU A 28 -10.86 9.85 -14.69
C GLU A 28 -10.53 8.37 -14.51
N ASN A 29 -10.56 7.58 -15.59
CA ASN A 29 -10.23 6.15 -15.54
C ASN A 29 -8.77 5.91 -15.14
N GLU A 30 -7.81 6.67 -15.70
CA GLU A 30 -6.40 6.60 -15.32
C GLU A 30 -6.14 7.06 -13.88
N ALA A 31 -6.89 8.05 -13.39
CA ALA A 31 -6.83 8.47 -11.99
C ALA A 31 -7.45 7.44 -11.03
N SER A 32 -8.44 6.67 -11.50
CA SER A 32 -9.12 5.62 -10.74
C SER A 32 -8.35 4.30 -10.68
N GLN A 33 -7.32 4.13 -11.51
CA GLN A 33 -6.46 2.96 -11.42
C GLN A 33 -5.69 2.99 -10.09
N ASP A 34 -5.94 1.98 -9.24
CA ASP A 34 -5.26 1.78 -7.97
C ASP A 34 -3.74 1.82 -8.19
N LYS A 35 -3.10 2.96 -7.87
CA LYS A 35 -1.64 3.09 -7.97
C LYS A 35 -1.03 2.18 -6.90
N ILE A 36 -0.49 1.04 -7.35
CA ILE A 36 0.26 0.12 -6.50
C ILE A 36 1.69 0.64 -6.37
N VAL A 37 2.04 1.12 -5.18
CA VAL A 37 3.36 1.65 -4.86
C VAL A 37 4.10 0.66 -3.96
N GLN A 38 5.35 0.37 -4.28
CA GLN A 38 6.14 -0.56 -3.49
C GLN A 38 6.78 0.14 -2.28
N LEU A 39 6.64 -0.48 -1.11
CA LEU A 39 7.37 -0.12 0.11
C LEU A 39 8.58 -1.04 0.26
N VAL A 40 9.75 -0.46 0.52
CA VAL A 40 11.00 -1.20 0.72
C VAL A 40 11.56 -0.96 2.12
N PRO A 41 12.15 -1.97 2.78
CA PRO A 41 12.76 -1.78 4.10
C PRO A 41 13.99 -0.85 4.03
N GLU A 42 14.07 0.10 4.96
CA GLU A 42 15.21 0.98 5.20
C GLU A 42 16.26 0.22 6.04
N GLY A 43 16.92 -0.76 5.40
CA GLY A 43 17.97 -1.58 6.02
C GLY A 43 17.45 -2.87 6.67
N HIS A 44 18.06 -3.26 7.79
CA HIS A 44 17.69 -4.48 8.53
C HIS A 44 16.34 -4.27 9.22
N CYS A 45 15.42 -5.23 9.06
CA CYS A 45 14.12 -5.20 9.71
C CYS A 45 14.09 -6.19 10.87
N ASP A 46 13.97 -5.65 12.09
CA ASP A 46 13.70 -6.38 13.31
C ASP A 46 12.48 -5.77 14.00
N ILE A 47 11.33 -6.41 13.80
CA ILE A 47 10.05 -5.98 14.36
C ILE A 47 10.02 -6.13 15.89
N ALA A 48 10.68 -7.15 16.45
CA ALA A 48 10.70 -7.39 17.89
C ALA A 48 11.50 -6.29 18.61
N ASN A 49 12.56 -5.78 17.99
CA ASN A 49 13.38 -4.69 18.50
C ASN A 49 12.94 -3.29 17.99
N LYS A 50 11.72 -3.16 17.43
CA LYS A 50 11.15 -1.90 16.92
C LYS A 50 12.00 -1.20 15.85
N SER A 51 12.85 -1.97 15.17
CA SER A 51 13.81 -1.52 14.16
C SER A 51 13.38 -2.05 12.80
N CYS A 52 12.18 -1.67 12.34
CA CYS A 52 11.73 -1.99 11.00
C CYS A 52 10.95 -0.83 10.41
N VAL A 53 11.58 -0.13 9.46
CA VAL A 53 10.98 1.00 8.75
C VAL A 53 10.90 0.65 7.27
N LEU A 54 9.73 0.81 6.67
CA LEU A 54 9.49 0.69 5.25
C LEU A 54 9.32 2.08 4.64
N ILE A 55 9.91 2.31 3.47
CA ILE A 55 9.95 3.62 2.82
C ILE A 55 9.46 3.56 1.37
N SER A 56 8.87 4.66 0.92
CA SER A 56 8.56 4.96 -0.48
C SER A 56 8.60 6.48 -0.68
N GLY A 57 9.73 7.02 -1.17
CA GLY A 57 9.96 8.46 -1.18
C GLY A 57 9.94 9.03 0.24
N GLU A 58 9.10 10.03 0.49
CA GLU A 58 8.93 10.65 1.81
C GLU A 58 8.01 9.85 2.75
N PHE A 59 7.28 8.87 2.23
CA PHE A 59 6.39 8.05 3.04
C PHE A 59 7.19 7.01 3.81
N LYS A 60 7.04 6.99 5.14
CA LYS A 60 7.66 6.02 6.04
C LYS A 60 6.62 5.32 6.90
N ILE A 61 6.80 4.02 7.08
CA ILE A 61 5.99 3.18 7.96
C ILE A 61 6.92 2.40 8.88
N ASN A 62 6.72 2.53 10.19
CA ASN A 62 7.36 1.66 11.18
C ASN A 62 6.43 0.49 11.51
N VAL A 63 6.97 -0.73 11.51
CA VAL A 63 6.29 -1.94 11.97
C VAL A 63 7.02 -2.48 13.20
N SER A 64 6.28 -2.71 14.28
CA SER A 64 6.83 -3.22 15.54
C SER A 64 5.86 -4.21 16.18
N ASP A 65 6.38 -5.19 16.91
CA ASP A 65 5.55 -6.15 17.66
C ASP A 65 5.99 -6.15 19.12
N GLU A 66 5.04 -5.96 20.02
CA GLU A 66 5.28 -5.97 21.46
C GLU A 66 4.25 -6.88 22.13
N ALA A 67 4.73 -7.98 22.71
CA ALA A 67 3.91 -8.95 23.46
C ALA A 67 2.67 -9.46 22.71
N GLY A 68 2.80 -9.74 21.41
CA GLY A 68 1.76 -10.28 20.53
C GLY A 68 0.82 -9.21 19.96
N VAL A 69 1.13 -7.93 20.18
CA VAL A 69 0.44 -6.81 19.58
C VAL A 69 1.36 -6.16 18.55
N THR A 70 1.01 -6.31 17.28
CA THR A 70 1.73 -5.64 16.19
C THR A 70 1.16 -4.26 16.01
N GLU A 71 2.03 -3.25 16.06
CA GLU A 71 1.73 -1.85 15.79
C GLU A 71 2.36 -1.42 14.46
N VAL A 72 1.60 -0.62 13.71
CA VAL A 72 2.01 -0.01 12.44
C VAL A 72 1.80 1.49 12.55
N ASN A 73 2.90 2.23 12.47
CA ASN A 73 2.93 3.68 12.62
C ASN A 73 3.38 4.30 11.30
N SER A 74 2.77 5.40 10.87
CA SER A 74 2.96 5.96 9.53
C SER A 74 3.16 7.48 9.56
N THR A 75 3.89 8.02 8.59
CA THR A 75 4.07 9.48 8.43
C THR A 75 2.89 10.17 7.75
N PHE A 76 2.04 9.40 7.05
CA PHE A 76 0.79 9.86 6.42
C PHE A 76 -0.42 9.11 7.00
N PRO A 77 -1.60 9.75 7.07
CA PRO A 77 -2.79 9.10 7.59
C PRO A 77 -3.23 7.99 6.65
N LEU A 78 -3.41 6.79 7.17
CA LEU A 78 -3.88 5.63 6.42
C LEU A 78 -5.40 5.55 6.46
N ASP A 79 -5.98 5.00 5.39
CA ASP A 79 -7.40 4.63 5.34
C ASP A 79 -7.61 3.19 5.85
N SER A 80 -6.62 2.32 5.58
CA SER A 80 -6.61 0.94 6.04
C SER A 80 -5.19 0.38 6.08
N ALA A 81 -4.99 -0.63 6.92
CA ALA A 81 -3.75 -1.39 6.98
C ALA A 81 -4.06 -2.87 7.23
N THR A 82 -3.42 -3.77 6.48
CA THR A 82 -3.49 -5.22 6.66
C THR A 82 -2.10 -5.81 6.61
N LEU A 83 -1.72 -6.51 7.68
CA LEU A 83 -0.49 -7.29 7.73
C LEU A 83 -0.78 -8.72 7.31
N PHE A 84 0.14 -9.34 6.57
CA PHE A 84 0.04 -10.72 6.14
C PHE A 84 1.27 -11.48 6.65
N LEU A 85 1.00 -12.59 7.32
CA LEU A 85 2.03 -13.57 7.66
C LEU A 85 2.17 -14.52 6.47
N VAL A 86 3.37 -14.58 5.88
CA VAL A 86 3.64 -15.43 4.73
C VAL A 86 4.46 -16.63 5.18
N ASN A 87 3.88 -17.82 5.07
CA ASN A 87 4.58 -19.04 5.49
C ASN A 87 5.51 -19.59 4.39
N LYS A 88 6.24 -20.67 4.69
CA LYS A 88 7.18 -21.32 3.75
C LYS A 88 6.52 -21.90 2.49
N SER A 89 5.20 -22.13 2.51
CA SER A 89 4.41 -22.58 1.37
C SER A 89 3.79 -21.41 0.59
N ASP A 90 4.25 -20.18 0.86
CA ASP A 90 3.74 -18.91 0.31
C ASP A 90 2.25 -18.66 0.59
N LYS A 91 1.68 -19.37 1.57
CA LYS A 91 0.31 -19.13 2.04
C LYS A 91 0.31 -17.89 2.94
N MET A 92 -0.56 -16.95 2.61
CA MET A 92 -0.70 -15.68 3.31
C MET A 92 -1.87 -15.74 4.29
N THR A 93 -1.62 -15.40 5.55
CA THR A 93 -2.66 -15.24 6.57
C THR A 93 -2.86 -13.75 6.86
N PRO A 94 -4.03 -13.17 6.56
CA PRO A 94 -4.30 -11.75 6.78
C PRO A 94 -4.60 -11.44 8.25
N TYR A 95 -4.06 -10.33 8.72
CA TYR A 95 -4.31 -9.69 10.01
C TYR A 95 -4.67 -8.23 9.74
N PRO A 96 -5.97 -7.92 9.56
CA PRO A 96 -6.44 -6.54 9.47
C PRO A 96 -6.05 -5.79 10.74
N LEU A 97 -5.48 -4.60 10.58
CA LEU A 97 -5.15 -3.74 11.71
C LEU A 97 -6.31 -2.79 11.99
N GLY A 98 -6.59 -2.56 13.27
CA GLY A 98 -7.55 -1.57 13.74
C GLY A 98 -6.86 -0.24 14.04
N MET A 99 -7.53 0.86 13.69
CA MET A 99 -7.08 2.20 14.06
C MET A 99 -7.10 2.37 15.59
N LYS A 100 -6.05 2.97 16.15
CA LYS A 100 -5.91 3.19 17.60
C LYS A 100 -6.49 4.54 18.01
N LYS A 101 -5.66 5.59 18.00
CA LYS A 101 -6.04 6.96 18.42
C LYS A 101 -6.29 7.89 17.23
N SER A 102 -5.64 7.63 16.10
CA SER A 102 -5.68 8.46 14.90
C SER A 102 -5.28 7.60 13.69
N PRO A 103 -5.52 8.06 12.45
CA PRO A 103 -5.21 7.28 11.23
C PRO A 103 -3.71 7.05 11.01
N TYR A 104 -2.85 7.54 11.90
CA TYR A 104 -1.40 7.32 11.86
C TYR A 104 -0.95 6.09 12.65
N TYR A 105 -1.80 5.56 13.54
CA TYR A 105 -1.46 4.48 14.48
C TYR A 105 -2.45 3.32 14.35
N TRP A 106 -1.94 2.16 13.96
CA TRP A 106 -2.72 0.96 13.68
C TRP A 106 -2.18 -0.22 14.47
N ARG A 107 -3.04 -1.13 14.89
CA ARG A 107 -2.61 -2.32 15.63
C ARG A 107 -3.49 -3.53 15.43
N SER A 108 -2.94 -4.71 15.64
CA SER A 108 -3.68 -5.97 15.66
C SER A 108 -2.97 -6.97 16.56
N ASN A 109 -3.72 -7.94 17.09
CA ASN A 109 -3.12 -9.07 17.79
C ASN A 109 -2.61 -10.05 16.74
N THR A 110 -1.34 -10.43 16.81
CA THR A 110 -0.73 -11.38 15.88
C THR A 110 0.13 -12.39 16.63
N PRO A 111 0.36 -13.57 16.05
CA PRO A 111 1.24 -14.57 16.67
C PRO A 111 2.74 -14.25 16.52
N LEU A 112 3.13 -13.06 16.06
CA LEU A 112 4.52 -12.74 15.69
C LEU A 112 5.50 -12.88 16.86
N SER A 113 5.15 -12.41 18.04
CA SER A 113 5.98 -12.58 19.24
C SER A 113 6.36 -14.04 19.51
N GLY A 114 5.48 -15.00 19.21
CA GLY A 114 5.80 -16.42 19.36
C GLY A 114 6.66 -16.98 18.23
N LEU A 115 6.54 -16.41 17.03
CA LEU A 115 7.31 -16.82 15.84
C LEU A 115 8.72 -16.22 15.80
N LEU A 116 8.95 -15.14 16.55
CA LEU A 116 10.19 -14.36 16.60
C LEU A 116 10.87 -14.45 17.98
N ALA A 117 10.51 -15.45 18.78
CA ALA A 117 10.90 -15.57 20.18
C ALA A 117 12.40 -15.81 20.38
N ASN A 118 13.10 -16.39 19.40
CA ASN A 118 14.51 -16.71 19.50
C ASN A 118 15.34 -15.85 18.56
N LYS A 119 16.58 -15.60 18.98
CA LYS A 119 17.59 -14.96 18.14
C LYS A 119 17.82 -15.75 16.86
N GLY A 120 17.79 -15.05 15.72
CA GLY A 120 17.96 -15.61 14.39
C GLY A 120 16.67 -16.09 13.74
N ASP A 121 15.55 -16.14 14.48
CA ASP A 121 14.25 -16.42 13.90
C ASP A 121 13.93 -15.37 12.84
N SER A 122 13.52 -15.85 11.66
CA SER A 122 13.15 -15.00 10.55
C SER A 122 11.80 -15.41 9.98
N TYR A 123 11.00 -14.41 9.63
CA TYR A 123 9.67 -14.62 9.10
C TYR A 123 9.38 -13.65 7.96
N LYS A 124 8.71 -14.15 6.92
CA LYS A 124 8.32 -13.36 5.76
C LYS A 124 6.99 -12.65 6.03
N LEU A 125 6.97 -11.35 5.79
CA LEU A 125 5.83 -10.49 6.03
C LEU A 125 5.47 -9.73 4.78
N ARG A 126 4.18 -9.46 4.64
CA ARG A 126 3.68 -8.53 3.64
C ARG A 126 2.74 -7.53 4.31
N LEU A 127 2.95 -6.25 4.06
CA LEU A 127 2.11 -5.18 4.54
C LEU A 127 1.42 -4.54 3.35
N ILE A 128 0.10 -4.39 3.42
CA ILE A 128 -0.69 -3.61 2.48
C ILE A 128 -1.36 -2.49 3.24
N VAL A 129 -1.12 -1.24 2.83
CA VAL A 129 -1.81 -0.07 3.36
C VAL A 129 -2.44 0.74 2.25
N LYS A 130 -3.50 1.48 2.57
CA LYS A 130 -4.17 2.37 1.61
C LYS A 130 -4.15 3.82 2.10
N ILE A 131 -3.90 4.74 1.17
CA ILE A 131 -3.91 6.19 1.41
C ILE A 131 -4.61 6.87 0.22
N LYS A 132 -5.77 7.49 0.47
CA LYS A 132 -6.58 8.23 -0.51
C LYS A 132 -6.78 7.45 -1.82
N GLY A 133 -7.07 6.15 -1.72
CA GLY A 133 -7.23 5.25 -2.87
C GLY A 133 -5.93 4.69 -3.46
N GLY A 134 -4.76 5.22 -3.14
CA GLY A 134 -3.48 4.60 -3.48
C GLY A 134 -3.19 3.38 -2.60
N GLN A 135 -2.64 2.31 -3.17
CA GLN A 135 -2.29 1.10 -2.43
C GLN A 135 -0.78 0.96 -2.33
N TYR A 136 -0.26 0.79 -1.12
CA TYR A 136 1.16 0.63 -0.86
C TYR A 136 1.41 -0.79 -0.35
N ILE A 137 2.33 -1.51 -0.98
CA ILE A 137 2.63 -2.91 -0.68
C ILE A 137 4.11 -3.05 -0.35
N GLY A 138 4.42 -3.58 0.82
CA GLY A 138 5.77 -3.97 1.20
C GLY A 138 5.85 -5.46 1.48
N GLU A 139 6.81 -6.14 0.87
CA GLU A 139 7.16 -7.53 1.21
C GLU A 139 8.60 -7.55 1.73
N PHE A 140 8.79 -8.11 2.91
CA PHE A 140 10.06 -8.05 3.62
C PHE A 140 10.21 -9.20 4.61
N TYR A 141 11.45 -9.48 5.01
CA TYR A 141 11.76 -10.42 6.07
C TYR A 141 12.07 -9.64 7.34
N THR A 142 11.49 -10.07 8.45
CA THR A 142 11.96 -9.68 9.77
C THR A 142 12.94 -10.73 10.27
N GLN A 143 13.97 -10.33 11.01
CA GLN A 143 14.89 -11.24 11.67
C GLN A 143 15.30 -10.70 13.04
N THR A 144 15.04 -11.48 14.09
CA THR A 144 15.38 -11.13 15.48
C THR A 144 16.90 -11.20 15.68
N VAL A 145 17.53 -10.07 16.02
CA VAL A 145 19.00 -10.01 16.22
C VAL A 145 19.43 -10.26 17.68
N GLN A 146 18.51 -10.22 18.64
CA GLN A 146 18.83 -10.31 20.06
C GLN A 146 18.03 -11.38 20.79
#